data_AF-A0A955NBG8-F1
#
_entry.id   AF-A0A955NBG8-F1
#
_cell.length_a   1.000
_cell.length_b   1.000
_cell.length_c   1.000
_cell.angle_alpha   90.00
_cell.angle_beta   90.00
_cell.angle_gamma   90.00
#
_symmetry.space_group_name_H-M   'P 1'
#
loop_
_entity.id
_entity.type
_entity.pdbx_description
1 polymer ?
#
loop_
_entity_poly.entity_id
_entity_poly.type
_entity_poly.pdbx_seq_one_letter_code
_entity_poly.pdbx_strand_id
1 'polypeptide(L)'
;MTQDIQLKPGWNSVFVQVEPEDRNLENLLDGIPVKSVWAWNKRVDSVQYLTDPEDLLPENPEWLHWEEPDSPSSFTNNLHIIRGGKAYLIHLGGVRNVTWRVTGIPNLNQIDWIPDSFNLVGFSLNPSAPPRFGSFFALSNAHAGQPIYRLNDQSKWVQVSNPTTAPMRNGEAFWIFTDGPSTFQGPLAVGSPSGPSLDFGRLINTLDLRIKNNDVIQKSVNLNLLPSEDPPTDQVSDLAGNVVLDYFGAIIPGGSRTWMDFPGNLPLTLAPGEVAQLRVQVRRSEFAPYSGGSDSFLYQNLLEVTDGGTRILVPITSEGLEGDGVATIAKNRHSLKERSLRKVLNKTAKGLAPQSTNSYAGLWVGTVALDSVNIPADASDPNTPRPTERDYQFRIIVHVDANGQARLLQQVFLMFTEGTLIDDPNDPSIPPSKIVDEPGQYRLITDEALLDQVSGSILRDGKTVGRRFSSTAFPFIDPIDIESSGDFGVASTVSSVTIVLDYDDPLNPFKHKYHPDHDNLDRRFENQLGPGNESFTIIRGIEMEFTEDDPDGFASVGLGDTLLVGFYRETIDGLHRDDLHVSGTFRLKKMSSVDTLNQVN
;
A
#
# COMPACT_ATOMS: atom_id res chain seq x y z
N MET A 1 17.56 -6.33 1.82
CA MET A 1 18.00 -7.49 2.62
C MET A 1 18.34 -8.65 1.70
N THR A 2 19.09 -9.64 2.20
CA THR A 2 19.36 -10.87 1.47
C THR A 2 18.80 -12.09 2.22
N GLN A 3 18.06 -12.94 1.51
CA GLN A 3 17.63 -14.25 1.97
C GLN A 3 18.61 -15.32 1.46
N ASP A 4 19.27 -16.02 2.38
CA ASP A 4 20.10 -17.17 2.07
C ASP A 4 19.28 -18.47 2.15
N ILE A 5 19.22 -19.22 1.04
CA ILE A 5 18.49 -20.48 0.93
C ILE A 5 19.47 -21.60 0.56
N GLN A 6 19.56 -22.63 1.40
CA GLN A 6 20.43 -23.77 1.11
C GLN A 6 19.73 -24.78 0.19
N LEU A 7 20.18 -24.87 -1.05
CA LEU A 7 19.75 -25.88 -2.01
C LEU A 7 20.65 -27.12 -1.93
N LYS A 8 20.03 -28.31 -1.97
CA LYS A 8 20.68 -29.62 -2.00
C LYS A 8 20.50 -30.26 -3.38
N PRO A 9 21.44 -31.11 -3.84
CA PRO A 9 21.25 -31.87 -5.08
C PRO A 9 19.91 -32.62 -5.08
N GLY A 10 19.17 -32.53 -6.19
CA GLY A 10 17.80 -33.03 -6.32
C GLY A 10 16.76 -31.94 -6.07
N TRP A 11 15.55 -32.36 -5.69
CA TRP A 11 14.42 -31.47 -5.44
C TRP A 11 14.53 -30.78 -4.08
N ASN A 12 14.22 -29.49 -4.07
CA ASN A 12 14.09 -28.64 -2.89
C ASN A 12 12.72 -27.98 -2.91
N SER A 13 12.07 -27.87 -1.74
CA SER A 13 10.85 -27.08 -1.59
C SER A 13 11.18 -25.80 -0.84
N VAL A 14 11.02 -24.67 -1.53
CA VAL A 14 11.60 -23.38 -1.15
C VAL A 14 10.51 -22.35 -0.98
N PHE A 15 10.61 -21.53 0.07
CA PHE A 15 9.80 -20.34 0.25
C PHE A 15 10.65 -19.09 0.12
N VAL A 16 10.33 -18.24 -0.87
CA VAL A 16 11.03 -16.98 -1.10
C VAL A 16 10.28 -15.88 -0.37
N GLN A 17 10.88 -15.31 0.68
CA GLN A 17 10.25 -14.30 1.54
C GLN A 17 10.55 -12.86 1.09
N VAL A 18 11.48 -12.69 0.15
CA VAL A 18 11.94 -11.41 -0.38
C VAL A 18 11.45 -11.27 -1.80
N GLU A 19 10.82 -10.16 -2.14
CA GLU A 19 10.59 -9.78 -3.53
C GLU A 19 11.96 -9.48 -4.15
N PRO A 20 12.46 -10.32 -5.09
CA PRO A 20 13.77 -10.12 -5.68
C PRO A 20 13.83 -8.79 -6.41
N GLU A 21 14.96 -8.13 -6.29
CA GLU A 21 15.20 -6.86 -6.97
C GLU A 21 15.34 -7.09 -8.49
N ASP A 22 16.23 -8.02 -8.89
CA ASP A 22 16.18 -8.59 -10.23
C ASP A 22 15.15 -9.71 -10.26
N ARG A 23 14.07 -9.50 -11.01
CA ARG A 23 12.99 -10.49 -11.13
C ARG A 23 13.25 -11.53 -12.19
N ASN A 24 14.22 -11.31 -13.08
CA ASN A 24 14.53 -12.27 -14.14
C ASN A 24 15.05 -13.55 -13.50
N LEU A 25 14.30 -14.64 -13.70
CA LEU A 25 14.63 -15.93 -13.11
C LEU A 25 16.02 -16.41 -13.53
N GLU A 26 16.43 -16.22 -14.79
CA GLU A 26 17.72 -16.72 -15.29
C GLU A 26 18.88 -15.97 -14.65
N ASN A 27 18.75 -14.65 -14.48
CA ASN A 27 19.76 -13.84 -13.78
C ASN A 27 19.90 -14.27 -12.32
N LEU A 28 18.78 -14.55 -11.63
CA LEU A 28 18.79 -15.01 -10.24
C LEU A 28 19.40 -16.40 -10.06
N LEU A 29 19.46 -17.21 -11.13
CA LEU A 29 20.00 -18.56 -11.12
C LEU A 29 21.40 -18.64 -11.76
N ASP A 30 21.96 -17.52 -12.24
CA ASP A 30 23.26 -17.52 -12.90
C ASP A 30 24.35 -18.09 -11.99
N GLY A 31 25.21 -18.93 -12.57
CA GLY A 31 26.24 -19.69 -11.84
C GLY A 31 25.73 -20.79 -10.91
N ILE A 32 24.42 -21.02 -10.79
CA ILE A 32 23.83 -22.11 -10.00
C ILE A 32 23.39 -23.24 -10.95
N PRO A 33 23.77 -24.50 -10.71
CA PRO A 33 23.43 -25.61 -11.59
C PRO A 33 21.96 -26.06 -11.42
N VAL A 34 20.99 -25.15 -11.54
CA VAL A 34 19.56 -25.47 -11.48
C VAL A 34 19.11 -26.11 -12.79
N LYS A 35 18.37 -27.22 -12.69
CA LYS A 35 17.82 -27.96 -13.83
C LYS A 35 16.39 -27.55 -14.16
N SER A 36 15.58 -27.30 -13.14
CA SER A 36 14.24 -26.77 -13.30
C SER A 36 13.72 -26.09 -12.04
N VAL A 37 12.77 -25.18 -12.25
CA VAL A 37 12.05 -24.44 -11.21
C VAL A 37 10.56 -24.53 -11.51
N TRP A 38 9.76 -24.80 -10.48
CA TRP A 38 8.31 -24.94 -10.59
C TRP A 38 7.65 -24.07 -9.54
N ALA A 39 6.67 -23.26 -9.94
CA ALA A 39 5.91 -22.39 -9.06
C ALA A 39 4.46 -22.87 -8.97
N TRP A 40 3.97 -23.02 -7.74
CA TRP A 40 2.57 -23.33 -7.50
C TRP A 40 1.71 -22.10 -7.76
N ASN A 41 0.83 -22.17 -8.75
CA ASN A 41 0.02 -21.06 -9.27
C ASN A 41 -1.49 -21.35 -9.25
N LYS A 42 -1.93 -22.30 -8.41
CA LYS A 42 -3.36 -22.56 -8.24
C LYS A 42 -4.04 -21.31 -7.63
N ARG A 43 -5.11 -20.83 -8.28
CA ARG A 43 -6.00 -19.77 -7.79
C ARG A 43 -7.41 -20.33 -7.63
N VAL A 44 -8.23 -19.64 -6.85
CA VAL A 44 -9.68 -19.88 -6.85
C VAL A 44 -10.21 -19.32 -8.17
N ASP A 45 -10.37 -20.18 -9.19
CA ASP A 45 -11.21 -19.82 -10.32
C ASP A 45 -12.66 -19.87 -9.80
N SER A 46 -13.30 -18.70 -9.70
CA SER A 46 -14.76 -18.67 -9.67
C SER A 46 -15.21 -19.42 -10.90
N VAL A 47 -15.98 -20.50 -10.73
CA VAL A 47 -16.57 -21.27 -11.84
C VAL A 47 -17.14 -20.28 -12.85
N GLN A 48 -16.41 -20.03 -13.93
CA GLN A 48 -16.96 -19.35 -15.07
C GLN A 48 -17.92 -20.39 -15.66
N TYR A 49 -19.20 -20.04 -15.71
CA TYR A 49 -20.13 -20.83 -16.50
C TYR A 49 -19.51 -20.91 -17.91
N LEU A 50 -19.15 -22.13 -18.34
CA LEU A 50 -18.81 -22.43 -19.71
C LEU A 50 -20.06 -22.16 -20.56
N THR A 51 -20.23 -20.91 -20.98
CA THR A 51 -21.28 -20.52 -21.93
C THR A 51 -20.96 -21.04 -23.33
N ASP A 52 -19.69 -21.29 -23.64
CA ASP A 52 -19.23 -21.76 -24.94
C ASP A 52 -18.47 -23.10 -24.83
N PRO A 53 -19.00 -24.21 -25.39
CA PRO A 53 -18.34 -25.51 -25.40
C PRO A 53 -17.12 -25.58 -26.34
N GLU A 54 -16.82 -24.54 -27.14
CA GLU A 54 -15.59 -24.45 -27.94
C GLU A 54 -14.41 -23.83 -27.17
N ASP A 55 -14.64 -23.17 -26.02
CA ASP A 55 -13.58 -22.64 -25.14
C ASP A 55 -13.08 -23.74 -24.18
N LEU A 56 -12.40 -24.74 -24.76
CA LEU A 56 -11.75 -25.83 -24.02
C LEU A 56 -10.28 -25.50 -23.71
N LEU A 57 -10.02 -24.50 -22.87
CA LEU A 57 -8.70 -24.30 -22.28
C LEU A 57 -8.81 -23.84 -20.81
N PRO A 58 -8.11 -24.47 -19.86
CA PRO A 58 -7.77 -23.79 -18.62
C PRO A 58 -6.71 -22.72 -18.95
N GLU A 59 -7.10 -21.45 -18.95
CA GLU A 59 -6.21 -20.30 -19.23
C GLU A 59 -5.04 -20.15 -18.23
N ASN A 60 -5.08 -20.84 -17.09
CA ASN A 60 -4.07 -20.73 -16.04
C ASN A 60 -3.60 -22.11 -15.55
N PRO A 61 -2.40 -22.60 -15.93
CA PRO A 61 -1.89 -23.85 -15.41
C PRO A 61 -1.64 -23.74 -13.89
N GLU A 62 -2.01 -24.78 -13.13
CA GLU A 62 -1.76 -24.86 -11.68
C GLU A 62 -0.27 -24.80 -11.34
N TRP A 63 0.59 -25.17 -12.30
CA TRP A 63 2.04 -25.07 -12.21
C TRP A 63 2.60 -24.21 -13.33
N LEU A 64 3.43 -23.24 -12.96
CA LEU A 64 4.37 -22.62 -13.88
C LEU A 64 5.72 -23.29 -13.75
N HIS A 65 6.46 -23.43 -14.84
CA HIS A 65 7.77 -24.06 -14.84
C HIS A 65 8.77 -23.35 -15.73
N TRP A 66 10.02 -23.50 -15.35
CA TRP A 66 11.21 -23.15 -16.12
C TRP A 66 12.16 -24.34 -16.08
N GLU A 67 12.72 -24.69 -17.22
CA GLU A 67 13.84 -25.62 -17.38
C GLU A 67 15.04 -24.92 -17.98
N GLU A 68 16.24 -25.45 -17.70
CA GLU A 68 17.48 -24.90 -18.23
C GLU A 68 17.47 -24.80 -19.77
N PRO A 69 18.14 -23.79 -20.38
CA PRO A 69 18.05 -23.54 -21.82
C PRO A 69 18.39 -24.75 -22.71
N ASP A 70 19.34 -25.58 -22.27
CA ASP A 70 19.77 -26.79 -22.98
C ASP A 70 18.80 -27.97 -22.84
N SER A 71 17.74 -27.86 -22.04
CA SER A 71 16.73 -28.91 -21.89
C SER A 71 15.88 -29.03 -23.15
N PRO A 72 15.56 -30.25 -23.62
CA PRO A 72 14.63 -30.47 -24.73
C PRO A 72 13.24 -29.86 -24.51
N SER A 73 12.82 -29.60 -23.26
CA SER A 73 11.50 -29.04 -22.92
C SER A 73 11.53 -27.54 -22.62
N SER A 74 12.69 -26.86 -22.76
CA SER A 74 12.82 -25.42 -22.44
C SER A 74 11.87 -24.53 -23.25
N PHE A 75 11.44 -24.96 -24.45
CA PHE A 75 10.43 -24.28 -25.27
C PHE A 75 9.03 -24.21 -24.63
N THR A 76 8.78 -24.99 -23.56
CA THR A 76 7.52 -24.98 -22.81
C THR A 76 7.56 -24.09 -21.57
N ASN A 77 8.69 -23.43 -21.29
CA ASN A 77 8.87 -22.55 -20.14
C ASN A 77 7.81 -21.45 -20.12
N ASN A 78 7.13 -21.30 -18.98
CA ASN A 78 6.13 -20.26 -18.74
C ASN A 78 6.33 -19.55 -17.38
N LEU A 79 7.36 -19.94 -16.62
CA LEU A 79 7.84 -19.21 -15.45
C LEU A 79 9.05 -18.35 -15.84
N HIS A 80 8.87 -17.04 -15.86
CA HIS A 80 9.95 -16.11 -16.23
C HIS A 80 10.44 -15.24 -15.07
N ILE A 81 9.71 -15.22 -13.96
CA ILE A 81 10.02 -14.38 -12.81
C ILE A 81 9.90 -15.12 -11.48
N ILE A 82 10.74 -14.75 -10.51
CA ILE A 82 10.60 -15.13 -9.10
C ILE A 82 9.94 -13.98 -8.34
N ARG A 83 8.99 -14.31 -7.45
CA ARG A 83 8.27 -13.37 -6.59
C ARG A 83 8.44 -13.73 -5.13
N GLY A 84 8.44 -12.72 -4.28
CA GLY A 84 8.39 -12.89 -2.84
C GLY A 84 7.01 -13.36 -2.37
N GLY A 85 6.97 -13.98 -1.20
CA GLY A 85 5.75 -14.57 -0.62
C GLY A 85 5.24 -15.80 -1.38
N LYS A 86 6.08 -16.45 -2.21
CA LYS A 86 5.70 -17.61 -3.02
C LYS A 86 6.59 -18.82 -2.74
N ALA A 87 6.01 -19.99 -2.99
CA ALA A 87 6.68 -21.27 -2.85
C ALA A 87 7.07 -21.84 -4.22
N TYR A 88 8.26 -22.43 -4.27
CA TYR A 88 8.88 -22.98 -5.46
C TYR A 88 9.42 -24.39 -5.20
N LEU A 89 9.38 -25.25 -6.21
CA LEU A 89 10.17 -26.47 -6.25
C LEU A 89 11.37 -26.24 -7.16
N ILE A 90 12.57 -26.44 -6.63
CA ILE A 90 13.82 -26.20 -7.35
C ILE A 90 14.60 -27.50 -7.44
N HIS A 91 14.85 -27.98 -8.64
CA HIS A 91 15.70 -29.13 -8.89
C HIS A 91 17.15 -28.68 -9.11
N LEU A 92 18.00 -28.86 -8.11
CA LEU A 92 19.43 -28.57 -8.21
C LEU A 92 20.16 -29.78 -8.82
N GLY A 93 20.92 -29.55 -9.88
CA GLY A 93 21.86 -30.51 -10.43
C GLY A 93 23.18 -30.62 -9.64
N GLY A 94 24.12 -31.38 -10.17
CA GLY A 94 25.43 -31.57 -9.53
C GLY A 94 25.38 -32.45 -8.27
N VAL A 95 26.42 -32.35 -7.44
CA VAL A 95 26.64 -33.22 -6.25
C VAL A 95 26.92 -32.45 -4.97
N ARG A 96 26.89 -31.12 -5.00
CA ARG A 96 27.19 -30.24 -3.86
C ARG A 96 26.01 -29.35 -3.55
N ASN A 97 25.82 -29.05 -2.26
CA ASN A 97 24.86 -28.06 -1.85
C ASN A 97 25.31 -26.67 -2.31
N VAL A 98 24.36 -25.81 -2.68
CA VAL A 98 24.60 -24.42 -3.09
C VAL A 98 23.76 -23.50 -2.21
N THR A 99 24.34 -22.37 -1.79
CA THR A 99 23.58 -21.31 -1.11
C THR A 99 23.07 -20.35 -2.19
N TRP A 100 21.76 -20.38 -2.43
CA TRP A 100 21.10 -19.41 -3.30
C TRP A 100 20.81 -18.15 -2.49
N ARG A 101 21.31 -17.00 -2.97
CA ARG A 101 21.16 -15.70 -2.32
C ARG A 101 20.17 -14.86 -3.10
N VAL A 102 19.08 -14.46 -2.44
CA VAL A 102 18.04 -13.64 -3.04
C VAL A 102 18.00 -12.30 -2.33
N THR A 103 18.47 -11.25 -3.00
CA THR A 103 18.48 -9.88 -2.48
C THR A 103 17.28 -9.10 -2.98
N GLY A 104 16.65 -8.34 -2.10
CA GLY A 104 15.51 -7.48 -2.43
C GLY A 104 14.73 -6.99 -1.22
N ILE A 105 13.43 -6.74 -1.43
CA ILE A 105 12.51 -6.13 -0.47
C ILE A 105 11.71 -7.22 0.27
N PRO A 106 11.72 -7.28 1.62
CA PRO A 106 10.92 -8.27 2.33
C PRO A 106 9.43 -8.13 2.01
N ASN A 107 8.77 -9.28 1.80
CA ASN A 107 7.39 -9.32 1.36
C ASN A 107 6.45 -9.59 2.55
N LEU A 108 5.46 -8.71 2.75
CA LEU A 108 4.41 -8.85 3.79
C LEU A 108 3.10 -9.45 3.28
N ASN A 109 3.07 -10.01 2.07
CA ASN A 109 1.85 -10.55 1.49
C ASN A 109 1.27 -11.67 2.36
N GLN A 110 -0.06 -11.66 2.46
CA GLN A 110 -0.82 -12.68 3.15
C GLN A 110 -0.99 -13.93 2.28
N ILE A 111 -1.02 -15.09 2.93
CA ILE A 111 -1.37 -16.36 2.33
C ILE A 111 -2.86 -16.34 1.98
N ASP A 112 -3.16 -16.61 0.72
CA ASP A 112 -4.50 -16.86 0.21
C ASP A 112 -4.74 -18.37 0.20
N TRP A 113 -5.55 -18.85 1.16
CA TRP A 113 -5.79 -20.29 1.34
C TRP A 113 -6.90 -20.77 0.42
N ILE A 114 -6.59 -21.77 -0.40
CA ILE A 114 -7.62 -22.48 -1.17
C ILE A 114 -8.32 -23.44 -0.22
N PRO A 115 -9.65 -23.29 0.00
CA PRO A 115 -10.40 -24.17 0.88
C PRO A 115 -10.45 -25.60 0.33
N ASP A 116 -10.53 -26.57 1.23
CA ASP A 116 -10.69 -28.01 0.92
C ASP A 116 -9.62 -28.56 -0.02
N SER A 117 -8.42 -27.98 0.02
CA SER A 117 -7.30 -28.30 -0.88
C SER A 117 -5.97 -28.28 -0.16
N PHE A 118 -5.00 -28.98 -0.74
CA PHE A 118 -3.58 -28.77 -0.41
C PHE A 118 -3.10 -27.44 -0.99
N ASN A 119 -2.34 -26.71 -0.17
CA ASN A 119 -1.71 -25.44 -0.51
C ASN A 119 -0.19 -25.56 -0.30
N LEU A 120 0.61 -25.20 -1.31
CA LEU A 120 2.06 -25.13 -1.18
C LEU A 120 2.46 -23.73 -0.70
N VAL A 121 2.81 -23.61 0.58
CA VAL A 121 3.04 -22.31 1.24
C VAL A 121 4.26 -22.37 2.15
N GLY A 122 4.80 -21.21 2.49
CA GLY A 122 5.82 -21.06 3.53
C GLY A 122 5.51 -19.87 4.44
N PHE A 123 6.37 -19.66 5.43
CA PHE A 123 6.11 -18.71 6.51
C PHE A 123 7.37 -17.92 6.88
N SER A 124 7.17 -16.71 7.39
CA SER A 124 8.23 -15.85 7.92
C SER A 124 8.64 -16.29 9.33
N LEU A 125 9.54 -17.27 9.40
CA LEU A 125 9.95 -17.94 10.64
C LEU A 125 11.29 -17.43 11.16
N ASN A 126 11.49 -17.45 12.47
CA ASN A 126 12.80 -17.15 13.05
C ASN A 126 13.77 -18.34 12.79
N PRO A 127 14.85 -18.16 12.01
CA PRO A 127 15.79 -19.24 11.72
C PRO A 127 16.54 -19.73 12.96
N SER A 128 16.72 -18.89 13.98
CA SER A 128 17.44 -19.23 15.22
C SER A 128 16.56 -19.94 16.26
N ALA A 129 15.24 -19.81 16.15
CA ALA A 129 14.27 -20.41 17.07
C ALA A 129 13.02 -20.91 16.32
N PRO A 130 13.18 -21.92 15.44
CA PRO A 130 12.09 -22.40 14.60
C PRO A 130 10.92 -22.98 15.42
N PRO A 131 9.67 -22.58 15.13
CA PRO A 131 8.50 -23.14 15.80
C PRO A 131 8.24 -24.58 15.37
N ARG A 132 7.41 -25.28 16.13
CA ARG A 132 6.92 -26.63 15.78
C ARG A 132 5.60 -26.53 15.04
N PHE A 133 5.34 -27.45 14.11
CA PHE A 133 4.07 -27.46 13.35
C PHE A 133 2.85 -27.45 14.27
N GLY A 134 2.86 -28.30 15.30
CA GLY A 134 1.75 -28.44 16.23
C GLY A 134 1.43 -27.15 16.98
N SER A 135 2.44 -26.45 17.50
CA SER A 135 2.25 -25.17 18.17
C SER A 135 1.90 -24.04 17.20
N PHE A 136 2.45 -24.06 15.98
CA PHE A 136 2.20 -23.03 14.98
C PHE A 136 0.74 -23.06 14.49
N PHE A 137 0.18 -24.24 14.22
CA PHE A 137 -1.18 -24.40 13.72
C PHE A 137 -2.24 -24.69 14.79
N ALA A 138 -1.86 -24.71 16.08
CA ALA A 138 -2.73 -25.15 17.19
C ALA A 138 -4.11 -24.48 17.23
N LEU A 139 -4.20 -23.24 16.77
CA LEU A 139 -5.40 -22.39 16.88
C LEU A 139 -6.10 -22.14 15.56
N SER A 140 -5.62 -22.76 14.48
CA SER A 140 -6.29 -22.69 13.20
C SER A 140 -7.21 -23.90 13.07
N ASN A 141 -8.51 -23.69 13.24
CA ASN A 141 -9.51 -24.76 13.10
C ASN A 141 -9.40 -25.46 11.73
N ALA A 142 -9.14 -24.69 10.66
CA ALA A 142 -9.00 -25.21 9.31
C ALA A 142 -7.72 -26.04 9.08
N HIS A 143 -6.73 -25.96 9.96
CA HIS A 143 -5.44 -26.70 9.81
C HIS A 143 -5.18 -27.68 10.96
N ALA A 144 -5.90 -27.58 12.06
CA ALA A 144 -5.73 -28.46 13.22
C ALA A 144 -6.00 -29.91 12.82
N GLY A 145 -5.03 -30.79 13.04
CA GLY A 145 -5.13 -32.21 12.69
C GLY A 145 -5.04 -32.52 11.20
N GLN A 146 -4.88 -31.51 10.34
CA GLN A 146 -4.79 -31.70 8.89
C GLN A 146 -3.42 -32.23 8.47
N PRO A 147 -3.34 -33.01 7.38
CA PRO A 147 -2.09 -33.57 6.91
C PRO A 147 -1.15 -32.47 6.39
N ILE A 148 0.10 -32.54 6.82
CA ILE A 148 1.19 -31.65 6.39
C ILE A 148 2.29 -32.51 5.77
N TYR A 149 2.76 -32.15 4.58
CA TYR A 149 3.88 -32.80 3.92
C TYR A 149 5.05 -31.84 3.73
N ARG A 150 6.25 -32.38 3.92
CA ARG A 150 7.51 -31.70 3.64
C ARG A 150 8.37 -32.57 2.73
N LEU A 151 9.30 -31.95 2.02
CA LEU A 151 10.25 -32.69 1.19
C LEU A 151 11.42 -33.17 2.07
N ASN A 152 11.75 -34.46 2.01
CA ASN A 152 12.88 -35.02 2.74
C ASN A 152 14.21 -34.88 1.96
N ASP A 153 15.32 -35.27 2.60
CA ASP A 153 16.66 -35.20 1.99
C ASP A 153 16.86 -36.13 0.77
N GLN A 154 15.89 -37.01 0.47
CA GLN A 154 15.88 -37.90 -0.68
C GLN A 154 14.95 -37.42 -1.80
N SER A 155 14.55 -36.14 -1.79
CA SER A 155 13.63 -35.56 -2.79
C SER A 155 12.25 -36.22 -2.83
N LYS A 156 11.76 -36.71 -1.68
CA LYS A 156 10.43 -37.34 -1.56
C LYS A 156 9.55 -36.58 -0.59
N TRP A 157 8.29 -36.38 -0.97
CA TRP A 157 7.27 -35.88 -0.05
C TRP A 157 7.01 -36.92 1.03
N VAL A 158 7.12 -36.48 2.29
CA VAL A 158 6.81 -37.29 3.46
C VAL A 158 5.87 -36.51 4.36
N GLN A 159 4.87 -37.21 4.90
CA GLN A 159 3.98 -36.61 5.88
C GLN A 159 4.76 -36.32 7.17
N VAL A 160 4.48 -35.17 7.78
CA VAL A 160 4.99 -34.83 9.11
C VAL A 160 4.31 -35.75 10.14
N SER A 161 5.04 -36.77 10.57
CA SER A 161 4.51 -37.83 11.44
C SER A 161 4.17 -37.38 12.86
N ASN A 162 4.93 -36.43 13.41
CA ASN A 162 4.64 -35.83 14.71
C ASN A 162 4.77 -34.29 14.67
N PRO A 163 3.65 -33.58 14.44
CA PRO A 163 3.63 -32.13 14.39
C PRO A 163 4.13 -31.44 15.67
N THR A 164 3.99 -32.05 16.84
CA THR A 164 4.37 -31.41 18.12
C THR A 164 5.89 -31.31 18.30
N THR A 165 6.65 -32.21 17.67
CA THR A 165 8.12 -32.24 17.75
C THR A 165 8.82 -31.79 16.47
N ALA A 166 8.15 -31.87 15.32
CA ALA A 166 8.74 -31.50 14.04
C ALA A 166 8.91 -29.97 13.91
N PRO A 167 10.13 -29.46 13.66
CA PRO A 167 10.34 -28.02 13.45
C PRO A 167 10.00 -27.60 12.02
N MET A 168 9.46 -26.40 11.89
CA MET A 168 9.33 -25.66 10.64
C MET A 168 10.63 -24.89 10.37
N ARG A 169 11.07 -24.74 9.12
CA ARG A 169 12.32 -24.04 8.79
C ARG A 169 12.05 -22.80 7.95
N ASN A 170 12.76 -21.72 8.24
CA ASN A 170 12.75 -20.54 7.36
C ASN A 170 13.27 -20.94 5.97
N GLY A 171 12.65 -20.42 4.91
CA GLY A 171 13.01 -20.70 3.52
C GLY A 171 12.50 -22.04 2.98
N GLU A 172 11.78 -22.83 3.80
CA GLU A 172 11.17 -24.10 3.39
C GLU A 172 9.67 -23.89 3.12
N ALA A 173 9.15 -24.53 2.06
CA ALA A 173 7.72 -24.60 1.78
C ALA A 173 7.14 -25.98 2.11
N PHE A 174 5.83 -26.01 2.38
CA PHE A 174 5.11 -27.17 2.86
C PHE A 174 3.79 -27.33 2.12
N TRP A 175 3.38 -28.57 1.86
CA TRP A 175 2.01 -28.86 1.49
C TRP A 175 1.18 -28.97 2.76
N ILE A 176 0.19 -28.11 2.88
CA ILE A 176 -0.73 -28.08 4.03
C ILE A 176 -2.14 -28.18 3.48
N PHE A 177 -2.91 -29.14 3.99
CA PHE A 177 -4.34 -29.23 3.69
C PHE A 177 -5.11 -28.24 4.55
N THR A 178 -6.09 -27.58 3.96
CA THR A 178 -7.00 -26.66 4.63
C THR A 178 -8.41 -27.23 4.56
N ASP A 179 -9.05 -27.42 5.73
CA ASP A 179 -10.44 -27.86 5.88
C ASP A 179 -11.35 -26.63 5.96
N GLY A 180 -12.05 -26.32 4.87
CA GLY A 180 -12.83 -25.09 4.69
C GLY A 180 -11.99 -23.81 4.47
N PRO A 181 -12.63 -22.63 4.49
CA PRO A 181 -11.93 -21.35 4.29
C PRO A 181 -11.06 -20.96 5.49
N SER A 182 -9.93 -20.30 5.24
CA SER A 182 -8.99 -19.86 6.28
C SER A 182 -8.36 -18.51 5.96
N THR A 183 -8.22 -17.66 6.98
CA THR A 183 -7.43 -16.41 6.94
C THR A 183 -6.15 -16.51 7.78
N PHE A 184 -5.78 -17.72 8.22
CA PHE A 184 -4.69 -17.93 9.15
C PHE A 184 -3.33 -17.53 8.56
N GLN A 185 -2.64 -16.56 9.16
CA GLN A 185 -1.32 -16.07 8.74
C GLN A 185 -0.18 -16.52 9.66
N GLY A 186 -0.50 -17.29 10.71
CA GLY A 186 0.43 -17.62 11.80
C GLY A 186 -0.03 -17.06 13.16
N PRO A 187 0.66 -17.45 14.25
CA PRO A 187 0.32 -17.05 15.62
C PRO A 187 0.56 -15.56 15.91
N LEU A 188 1.35 -14.88 15.07
CA LEU A 188 1.57 -13.43 15.10
C LEU A 188 1.31 -12.90 13.68
N ALA A 189 0.46 -11.89 13.54
CA ALA A 189 0.18 -11.24 12.27
C ALA A 189 0.57 -9.77 12.32
N VAL A 190 1.15 -9.27 11.23
CA VAL A 190 1.60 -7.88 11.07
C VAL A 190 1.07 -7.34 9.75
N GLY A 191 0.61 -6.09 9.73
CA GLY A 191 0.20 -5.43 8.49
C GLY A 191 0.03 -3.92 8.68
N SER A 192 -0.04 -3.18 7.59
CA SER A 192 -0.32 -1.74 7.61
C SER A 192 -1.60 -1.44 6.80
N PRO A 193 -2.45 -0.49 7.22
CA PRO A 193 -3.55 0.01 6.39
C PRO A 193 -3.07 0.64 5.08
N SER A 194 -1.82 1.08 5.00
CA SER A 194 -1.24 1.71 3.81
C SER A 194 -0.69 0.73 2.78
N GLY A 195 -0.60 -0.56 3.09
CA GLY A 195 -0.08 -1.59 2.19
C GLY A 195 0.98 -2.51 2.84
N PRO A 196 1.79 -3.21 2.03
CA PRO A 196 2.78 -4.19 2.50
C PRO A 196 4.11 -3.56 2.96
N SER A 197 4.16 -2.24 3.15
CA SER A 197 5.33 -1.51 3.65
C SER A 197 4.91 -0.25 4.42
N LEU A 198 5.85 0.31 5.17
CA LEU A 198 5.76 1.63 5.76
C LEU A 198 6.49 2.62 4.85
N ASP A 199 5.83 2.98 3.73
CA ASP A 199 6.37 3.92 2.76
C ASP A 199 5.92 5.35 3.04
N PHE A 200 6.84 6.14 3.59
CA PHE A 200 6.62 7.55 3.90
C PHE A 200 6.75 8.45 2.66
N GLY A 201 7.36 7.97 1.57
CA GLY A 201 7.69 8.77 0.39
C GLY A 201 8.35 10.11 0.76
N ARG A 202 8.03 11.18 0.02
CA ARG A 202 8.48 12.55 0.34
C ARG A 202 7.62 13.27 1.37
N LEU A 203 6.33 13.00 1.38
CA LEU A 203 5.37 13.86 2.08
C LEU A 203 4.86 13.24 3.36
N ILE A 204 4.63 11.92 3.41
CA ILE A 204 4.00 11.26 4.58
C ILE A 204 4.95 11.34 5.77
N ASN A 205 4.47 11.86 6.89
CA ASN A 205 5.25 11.97 8.12
C ASN A 205 4.92 10.85 9.09
N THR A 206 3.73 10.25 8.98
CA THR A 206 3.19 9.32 9.97
C THR A 206 2.48 8.16 9.29
N LEU A 207 2.71 6.94 9.78
CA LEU A 207 2.06 5.71 9.33
C LEU A 207 1.74 4.83 10.54
N ASP A 208 0.76 3.94 10.38
CA ASP A 208 0.34 3.01 11.44
C ASP A 208 0.68 1.56 11.04
N LEU A 209 1.27 0.82 11.98
CA LEU A 209 1.49 -0.62 11.89
C LEU A 209 0.56 -1.35 12.84
N ARG A 210 -0.13 -2.39 12.36
CA ARG A 210 -0.97 -3.26 13.18
C ARG A 210 -0.24 -4.57 13.45
N ILE A 211 -0.22 -4.96 14.73
CA ILE A 211 0.39 -6.20 15.21
C ILE A 211 -0.65 -6.95 16.03
N LYS A 212 -1.02 -8.14 15.58
CA LYS A 212 -2.07 -8.95 16.21
C LYS A 212 -1.49 -10.23 16.79
N ASN A 213 -1.80 -10.49 18.06
CA ASN A 213 -1.61 -11.79 18.67
C ASN A 213 -2.78 -12.71 18.27
N ASN A 214 -2.54 -13.68 17.39
CA ASN A 214 -3.54 -14.68 17.01
C ASN A 214 -3.54 -15.89 17.96
N ASP A 215 -2.81 -15.81 19.06
CA ASP A 215 -2.66 -16.89 20.03
C ASP A 215 -3.65 -16.76 21.19
N VAL A 216 -3.86 -17.86 21.92
CA VAL A 216 -4.72 -17.92 23.11
C VAL A 216 -3.95 -17.61 24.40
N ILE A 217 -2.63 -17.43 24.29
CA ILE A 217 -1.76 -17.01 25.37
C ILE A 217 -1.16 -15.63 25.10
N GLN A 218 -0.80 -14.94 26.17
CA GLN A 218 -0.10 -13.65 26.09
C GLN A 218 1.24 -13.84 25.36
N LYS A 219 1.56 -12.94 24.43
CA LYS A 219 2.83 -12.92 23.70
C LYS A 219 3.70 -11.74 24.11
N SER A 220 5.00 -12.01 24.24
CA SER A 220 6.04 -10.99 24.22
C SER A 220 6.53 -10.82 22.79
N VAL A 221 6.34 -9.64 22.22
CA VAL A 221 6.73 -9.30 20.85
C VAL A 221 7.82 -8.25 20.91
N ASN A 222 8.89 -8.43 20.15
CA ASN A 222 9.97 -7.46 20.02
C ASN A 222 9.95 -6.85 18.64
N LEU A 223 10.10 -5.52 18.60
CA LEU A 223 10.26 -4.75 17.38
C LEU A 223 11.69 -4.23 17.32
N ASN A 224 12.48 -4.70 16.36
CA ASN A 224 13.86 -4.28 16.18
C ASN A 224 13.99 -3.43 14.91
N LEU A 225 14.52 -2.22 15.04
CA LEU A 225 14.81 -1.36 13.90
C LEU A 225 16.19 -1.73 13.34
N LEU A 226 16.20 -2.35 12.17
CA LEU A 226 17.41 -2.84 11.50
C LEU A 226 17.74 -1.94 10.30
N PRO A 227 19.02 -1.72 9.98
CA PRO A 227 19.41 -1.02 8.75
C PRO A 227 19.03 -1.84 7.51
N SER A 228 18.81 -1.16 6.38
CA SER A 228 18.75 -1.83 5.08
C SER A 228 20.15 -2.32 4.68
N GLU A 229 20.18 -3.33 3.80
CA GLU A 229 21.42 -3.69 3.09
C GLU A 229 21.55 -2.79 1.85
N ASP A 230 22.77 -2.64 1.34
CA ASP A 230 23.01 -1.87 0.12
C ASP A 230 22.25 -2.48 -1.08
N PRO A 231 21.63 -1.65 -1.94
CA PRO A 231 21.00 -2.12 -3.16
C PRO A 231 22.06 -2.71 -4.12
N PRO A 232 21.70 -3.68 -4.98
CA PRO A 232 22.58 -4.14 -6.06
C PRO A 232 23.08 -2.99 -6.95
N THR A 233 24.26 -3.12 -7.56
CA THR A 233 24.98 -2.02 -8.25
C THR A 233 24.29 -1.43 -9.48
N ASP A 234 23.25 -2.07 -10.02
CA ASP A 234 22.59 -1.70 -11.28
C ASP A 234 21.18 -1.10 -11.05
N GLN A 235 20.99 -0.44 -9.90
CA GLN A 235 19.68 -0.02 -9.39
C GLN A 235 19.29 1.42 -9.71
N VAL A 236 17.99 1.71 -9.58
CA VAL A 236 17.39 3.02 -9.85
C VAL A 236 17.62 4.02 -8.71
N SER A 237 17.79 3.57 -7.46
CA SER A 237 17.95 4.45 -6.29
C SER A 237 19.06 3.99 -5.34
N ASP A 238 19.94 4.92 -4.96
CA ASP A 238 20.97 4.68 -3.95
C ASP A 238 20.37 4.59 -2.53
N LEU A 239 21.02 3.83 -1.64
CA LEU A 239 20.73 3.88 -0.21
C LEU A 239 21.35 5.14 0.40
N ALA A 240 20.49 6.11 0.77
CA ALA A 240 20.92 7.37 1.36
C ALA A 240 21.29 7.27 2.84
N GLY A 241 20.78 6.24 3.52
CA GLY A 241 20.98 6.00 4.94
C GLY A 241 19.73 5.44 5.60
N ASN A 242 19.74 5.44 6.93
CA ASN A 242 18.61 4.98 7.72
C ASN A 242 17.53 6.05 7.83
N VAL A 243 16.27 5.61 7.81
CA VAL A 243 15.10 6.37 8.25
C VAL A 243 15.16 6.57 9.76
N VAL A 244 15.21 7.83 10.20
CA VAL A 244 15.09 8.20 11.61
C VAL A 244 13.60 8.22 12.00
N LEU A 245 13.23 7.44 13.02
CA LEU A 245 11.84 7.24 13.44
C LEU A 245 11.58 7.64 14.88
N ASP A 246 10.36 8.12 15.12
CA ASP A 246 9.67 8.13 16.41
C ASP A 246 8.54 7.09 16.40
N TYR A 247 8.08 6.71 17.59
CA TYR A 247 6.80 6.05 17.78
C TYR A 247 5.93 6.80 18.79
N PHE A 248 4.61 6.67 18.64
CA PHE A 248 3.66 7.24 19.56
C PHE A 248 3.38 6.27 20.71
N GLY A 249 3.82 6.62 21.92
CA GLY A 249 3.72 5.75 23.09
C GLY A 249 3.51 6.53 24.38
N ALA A 250 3.28 5.81 25.49
CA ALA A 250 3.11 6.43 26.80
C ALA A 250 4.47 6.64 27.49
N ILE A 251 4.67 7.80 28.12
CA ILE A 251 5.89 8.13 28.87
C ILE A 251 6.08 7.19 30.07
N ILE A 252 4.96 6.77 30.66
CA ILE A 252 4.86 5.81 31.76
C ILE A 252 3.60 4.94 31.56
N PRO A 253 3.53 3.72 32.10
CA PRO A 253 2.32 2.88 32.03
C PRO A 253 1.08 3.64 32.54
N GLY A 254 0.10 3.86 31.66
CA GLY A 254 -1.14 4.60 31.97
C GLY A 254 -1.06 6.14 31.89
N GLY A 255 0.07 6.71 31.46
CA GLY A 255 0.25 8.15 31.30
C GLY A 255 -0.18 8.71 29.93
N SER A 256 -0.02 10.04 29.77
CA SER A 256 -0.24 10.72 28.48
C SER A 256 0.68 10.14 27.40
N ARG A 257 0.13 9.93 26.20
CA ARG A 257 0.89 9.47 25.04
C ARG A 257 1.56 10.64 24.35
N THR A 258 2.79 10.45 23.88
CA THR A 258 3.57 11.42 23.11
C THR A 258 4.45 10.69 22.10
N TRP A 259 5.00 11.43 21.16
CA TRP A 259 6.09 10.97 20.30
C TRP A 259 7.36 10.77 21.12
N MET A 260 8.00 9.62 20.92
CA MET A 260 9.26 9.24 21.54
C MET A 260 10.16 8.60 20.49
N ASP A 261 11.47 8.78 20.65
CA ASP A 261 12.47 8.16 19.77
C ASP A 261 12.21 6.67 19.63
N PHE A 262 12.20 6.17 18.39
CA PHE A 262 12.09 4.74 18.17
C PHE A 262 13.37 4.07 18.68
N PRO A 263 13.30 3.26 19.76
CA PRO A 263 14.48 2.61 20.29
C PRO A 263 14.92 1.50 19.33
N GLY A 264 16.22 1.13 19.34
CA GLY A 264 16.69 0.00 18.53
C GLY A 264 15.92 -1.31 18.78
N ASN A 265 15.36 -1.47 19.98
CA ASN A 265 14.41 -2.53 20.35
C ASN A 265 13.23 -1.93 21.13
N LEU A 266 12.00 -2.19 20.68
CA LEU A 266 10.76 -1.82 21.34
C LEU A 266 9.98 -3.10 21.74
N PRO A 267 9.92 -3.45 23.04
CA PRO A 267 9.16 -4.60 23.50
C PRO A 267 7.67 -4.27 23.66
N LEU A 268 6.81 -5.19 23.23
CA LEU A 268 5.36 -5.17 23.40
C LEU A 268 4.91 -6.44 24.12
N THR A 269 3.86 -6.32 24.91
CA THR A 269 3.15 -7.45 25.50
C THR A 269 1.72 -7.42 25.00
N LEU A 270 1.29 -8.49 24.31
CA LEU A 270 -0.03 -8.58 23.72
C LEU A 270 -0.82 -9.70 24.38
N ALA A 271 -1.98 -9.37 24.93
CA ALA A 271 -2.97 -10.33 25.41
C ALA A 271 -3.49 -11.21 24.26
N PRO A 272 -4.13 -12.35 24.55
CA PRO A 272 -4.76 -13.19 23.54
C PRO A 272 -5.75 -12.40 22.66
N GLY A 273 -5.58 -12.48 21.33
CA GLY A 273 -6.44 -11.75 20.38
C GLY A 273 -6.20 -10.24 20.28
N GLU A 274 -5.30 -9.67 21.10
CA GLU A 274 -5.04 -8.22 21.12
C GLU A 274 -4.40 -7.75 19.80
N VAL A 275 -4.84 -6.58 19.34
CA VAL A 275 -4.25 -5.86 18.22
C VAL A 275 -3.60 -4.58 18.75
N ALA A 276 -2.27 -4.52 18.71
CA ALA A 276 -1.54 -3.28 18.93
C ALA A 276 -1.49 -2.48 17.63
N GLN A 277 -1.84 -1.20 17.73
CA GLN A 277 -1.61 -0.21 16.67
C GLN A 277 -0.41 0.66 17.08
N LEU A 278 0.70 0.48 16.38
CA LEU A 278 1.91 1.25 16.55
C LEU A 278 1.96 2.34 15.50
N ARG A 279 1.77 3.58 15.95
CA ARG A 279 1.93 4.76 15.12
C ARG A 279 3.39 5.19 15.12
N VAL A 280 3.97 5.34 13.93
CA VAL A 280 5.36 5.76 13.73
C VAL A 280 5.43 7.03 12.89
N GLN A 281 6.41 7.90 13.16
CA GLN A 281 6.68 9.06 12.31
C GLN A 281 8.15 9.14 11.91
N VAL A 282 8.40 9.77 10.76
CA VAL A 282 9.76 10.06 10.27
C VAL A 282 10.23 11.43 10.71
N ARG A 283 11.49 11.54 11.14
CA ARG A 283 12.16 12.80 11.45
C ARG A 283 13.16 13.16 10.35
N ARG A 284 12.65 13.64 9.21
CA ARG A 284 13.47 13.92 8.03
C ARG A 284 14.58 14.94 8.26
N SER A 285 14.39 15.89 9.17
CA SER A 285 15.42 16.87 9.53
C SER A 285 16.67 16.25 10.19
N GLU A 286 16.56 15.02 10.69
CA GLU A 286 17.66 14.28 11.31
C GLU A 286 18.22 13.19 10.39
N PHE A 287 17.73 13.09 9.16
CA PHE A 287 18.31 12.16 8.20
C PHE A 287 19.76 12.54 7.92
N ALA A 288 20.61 11.53 7.80
CA ALA A 288 22.00 11.75 7.41
C ALA A 288 22.03 12.41 6.02
N PRO A 289 22.77 13.51 5.80
CA PRO A 289 22.83 14.13 4.47
C PRO A 289 23.32 13.12 3.43
N TYR A 290 22.59 13.00 2.32
CA TYR A 290 23.02 12.16 1.22
C TYR A 290 24.18 12.81 0.47
N SER A 291 25.26 12.04 0.27
CA SER A 291 26.45 12.49 -0.46
C SER A 291 26.79 11.62 -1.66
N GLY A 292 25.89 10.71 -2.04
CA GLY A 292 26.05 9.94 -3.27
C GLY A 292 25.77 10.83 -4.49
N GLY A 293 26.33 10.45 -5.64
CA GLY A 293 26.25 11.23 -6.87
C GLY A 293 24.99 10.97 -7.69
N SER A 294 24.05 10.16 -7.20
CA SER A 294 22.82 9.79 -7.92
C SER A 294 21.72 10.83 -7.69
N ASP A 295 20.94 11.12 -8.73
CA ASP A 295 19.74 11.97 -8.65
C ASP A 295 18.55 11.24 -8.01
N SER A 296 18.70 9.94 -7.74
CA SER A 296 17.67 9.08 -7.16
C SER A 296 18.25 8.32 -5.97
N PHE A 297 17.68 8.56 -4.79
CA PHE A 297 18.13 7.97 -3.53
C PHE A 297 16.97 7.83 -2.53
N LEU A 298 17.07 6.86 -1.63
CA LEU A 298 16.06 6.56 -0.61
C LEU A 298 16.70 6.27 0.75
N TYR A 299 16.07 6.76 1.81
CA TYR A 299 16.35 6.32 3.18
C TYR A 299 15.56 5.06 3.47
N GLN A 300 16.19 4.04 4.05
CA GLN A 300 15.59 2.73 4.21
C GLN A 300 15.93 2.08 5.54
N ASN A 301 14.95 1.38 6.12
CA ASN A 301 15.12 0.49 7.27
C ASN A 301 14.26 -0.76 7.09
N LEU A 302 14.53 -1.76 7.93
CA LEU A 302 13.67 -2.91 8.14
C LEU A 302 13.19 -2.91 9.59
N LEU A 303 11.89 -2.99 9.80
CA LEU A 303 11.33 -3.21 11.12
C LEU A 303 11.06 -4.70 11.29
N GLU A 304 11.89 -5.36 12.09
CA GLU A 304 11.72 -6.75 12.46
C GLU A 304 10.73 -6.88 13.60
N VAL A 305 9.68 -7.67 13.41
CA VAL A 305 8.69 -8.01 14.43
C VAL A 305 8.80 -9.50 14.73
N THR A 306 9.09 -9.86 15.98
CA THR A 306 9.30 -11.25 16.38
C THR A 306 8.70 -11.60 17.74
N ASP A 307 8.11 -12.79 17.87
CA ASP A 307 7.65 -13.37 19.14
C ASP A 307 8.56 -14.52 19.62
N GLY A 308 9.79 -14.58 19.09
CA GLY A 308 10.72 -15.68 19.27
C GLY A 308 10.62 -16.73 18.16
N GLY A 309 9.42 -17.19 17.80
CA GLY A 309 9.21 -18.23 16.77
C GLY A 309 8.97 -17.68 15.36
N THR A 310 8.19 -16.61 15.27
CA THR A 310 7.90 -15.88 14.05
C THR A 310 8.88 -14.71 13.90
N ARG A 311 9.29 -14.40 12.67
CA ARG A 311 10.15 -13.25 12.35
C ARG A 311 9.64 -12.60 11.07
N ILE A 312 8.91 -11.51 11.20
CA ILE A 312 8.34 -10.75 10.08
C ILE A 312 9.18 -9.48 9.88
N LEU A 313 9.53 -9.17 8.64
CA LEU A 313 10.27 -7.95 8.30
C LEU A 313 9.36 -7.00 7.53
N VAL A 314 9.16 -5.81 8.06
CA VAL A 314 8.37 -4.74 7.45
C VAL A 314 9.34 -3.75 6.80
N PRO A 315 9.30 -3.55 5.47
CA PRO A 315 10.11 -2.53 4.82
C PRO A 315 9.66 -1.13 5.24
N ILE A 316 10.62 -0.25 5.52
CA ILE A 316 10.39 1.18 5.79
C ILE A 316 11.19 2.00 4.78
N THR A 317 10.52 2.93 4.09
CA THR A 317 11.15 3.81 3.10
C THR A 317 10.74 5.27 3.30
N SER A 318 11.65 6.19 3.03
CA SER A 318 11.37 7.64 2.99
C SER A 318 12.30 8.34 2.00
N GLU A 319 11.81 9.40 1.37
CA GLU A 319 12.64 10.41 0.72
C GLU A 319 13.05 11.48 1.74
N GLY A 320 14.20 12.14 1.51
CA GLY A 320 14.74 13.23 2.34
C GLY A 320 13.97 14.56 2.18
N LEU A 321 14.46 15.62 2.81
CA LEU A 321 13.88 16.97 2.67
C LEU A 321 14.20 17.55 1.29
N GLU A 322 13.31 18.39 0.77
CA GLU A 322 13.52 19.11 -0.48
C GLU A 322 14.70 20.08 -0.32
N GLY A 323 15.89 19.66 -0.77
CA GLY A 323 17.16 20.39 -0.58
C GLY A 323 18.40 19.50 -0.54
N ASP A 324 18.26 18.22 -0.16
CA ASP A 324 19.40 17.30 -0.03
C ASP A 324 20.03 16.91 -1.38
N GLY A 325 19.30 17.00 -2.49
CA GLY A 325 19.83 16.84 -3.86
C GLY A 325 20.37 18.12 -4.50
N VAL A 326 20.01 19.31 -4.00
CA VAL A 326 20.31 20.59 -4.68
C VAL A 326 21.56 21.28 -4.10
N ALA A 327 21.91 20.99 -2.85
CA ALA A 327 23.04 21.62 -2.17
C ALA A 327 24.42 21.21 -2.71
N THR A 328 24.55 20.04 -3.36
CA THR A 328 25.83 19.53 -3.87
C THR A 328 26.14 20.05 -5.28
N ILE A 329 25.13 20.32 -6.10
CA ILE A 329 25.31 20.91 -7.45
C ILE A 329 25.72 22.39 -7.35
N ALA A 330 25.30 23.10 -6.29
CA ALA A 330 25.63 24.51 -6.08
C ALA A 330 27.11 24.77 -5.73
N LYS A 331 27.82 23.80 -5.14
CA LYS A 331 29.22 23.99 -4.69
C LYS A 331 30.26 23.87 -5.81
N ASN A 332 29.92 23.25 -6.95
CA ASN A 332 30.82 23.15 -8.10
C ASN A 332 30.70 24.31 -9.10
N ARG A 333 29.87 25.32 -8.84
CA ARG A 333 29.76 26.52 -9.71
C ARG A 333 30.70 27.67 -9.35
N HIS A 334 31.64 27.47 -8.42
CA HIS A 334 32.58 28.52 -7.98
C HIS A 334 33.78 28.76 -8.91
N SER A 335 33.68 28.40 -10.19
CA SER A 335 34.55 28.95 -11.22
C SER A 335 33.73 29.17 -12.47
N LEU A 336 33.34 30.43 -12.72
CA LEU A 336 33.19 31.07 -14.03
C LEU A 336 32.60 32.47 -13.80
N LYS A 337 33.47 33.47 -13.94
CA LYS A 337 33.30 34.93 -13.84
C LYS A 337 31.91 35.48 -14.24
N GLU A 338 31.11 35.79 -13.23
CA GLU A 338 30.37 37.03 -12.89
C GLU A 338 30.09 38.19 -13.90
N ARG A 339 30.10 38.01 -15.23
CA ARG A 339 29.70 39.11 -16.16
C ARG A 339 28.63 38.81 -17.20
N SER A 340 28.14 37.57 -17.28
CA SER A 340 27.19 37.17 -18.33
C SER A 340 25.75 36.98 -17.86
N LEU A 341 25.49 36.95 -16.55
CA LEU A 341 24.19 36.50 -16.01
C LEU A 341 23.06 37.54 -16.05
N ARG A 342 23.35 38.85 -16.10
CA ARG A 342 22.29 39.87 -16.10
C ARG A 342 21.48 39.95 -17.40
N LYS A 343 21.98 39.37 -18.51
CA LYS A 343 21.25 39.34 -19.79
C LYS A 343 20.45 38.05 -19.99
N VAL A 344 20.72 37.01 -19.20
CA VAL A 344 19.99 35.74 -19.23
C VAL A 344 18.84 35.75 -18.21
N LEU A 345 18.99 36.43 -17.07
CA LEU A 345 17.95 36.55 -16.04
C LEU A 345 16.62 37.18 -16.50
N ASN A 346 16.60 37.95 -17.60
CA ASN A 346 15.36 38.52 -18.15
C ASN A 346 14.75 37.70 -19.30
N LYS A 347 15.37 36.59 -19.72
CA LYS A 347 14.87 35.76 -20.84
C LYS A 347 14.46 34.34 -20.43
N THR A 348 14.79 33.92 -19.20
CA THR A 348 14.41 32.62 -18.62
C THR A 348 13.28 32.72 -17.58
N ALA A 349 12.49 33.80 -17.59
CA ALA A 349 11.28 33.94 -16.76
C ALA A 349 10.01 33.47 -17.52
N LYS A 350 10.16 32.53 -18.46
CA LYS A 350 9.07 32.08 -19.34
C LYS A 350 8.79 30.57 -19.31
N GLY A 351 9.34 29.85 -18.33
CA GLY A 351 9.17 28.40 -18.20
C GLY A 351 9.06 27.89 -16.76
N LEU A 352 8.82 28.78 -15.78
CA LEU A 352 8.33 28.34 -14.48
C LEU A 352 6.81 28.22 -14.61
N ALA A 353 6.27 27.03 -14.33
CA ALA A 353 4.84 26.86 -14.12
C ALA A 353 4.32 27.95 -13.17
N PRO A 354 3.10 28.48 -13.36
CA PRO A 354 2.55 29.48 -12.47
C PRO A 354 2.62 28.96 -11.04
N GLN A 355 3.36 29.68 -10.20
CA GLN A 355 3.32 29.51 -8.76
C GLN A 355 1.85 29.67 -8.35
N SER A 356 1.23 28.63 -7.79
CA SER A 356 -0.19 28.67 -7.42
C SER A 356 -0.45 29.89 -6.54
N THR A 357 -1.46 30.69 -6.88
CA THR A 357 -1.81 31.88 -6.07
C THR A 357 -2.44 31.51 -4.74
N ASN A 358 -2.92 30.26 -4.61
CA ASN A 358 -3.44 29.68 -3.38
C ASN A 358 -2.44 28.65 -2.81
N SER A 359 -2.04 28.82 -1.54
CA SER A 359 -1.12 27.90 -0.84
C SER A 359 -1.70 26.51 -0.65
N TYR A 360 -3.03 26.39 -0.64
CA TYR A 360 -3.74 25.12 -0.50
C TYR A 360 -4.04 24.43 -1.83
N ALA A 361 -3.72 25.03 -2.98
CA ALA A 361 -3.90 24.39 -4.27
C ALA A 361 -3.12 23.06 -4.35
N GLY A 362 -3.76 22.00 -4.84
CA GLY A 362 -3.19 20.66 -4.87
C GLY A 362 -4.17 19.54 -4.56
N LEU A 363 -3.64 18.31 -4.53
CA LEU A 363 -4.34 17.11 -4.06
C LEU A 363 -4.16 16.94 -2.56
N TRP A 364 -5.27 16.75 -1.85
CA TRP A 364 -5.35 16.44 -0.43
C TRP A 364 -5.96 15.05 -0.24
N VAL A 365 -5.27 14.17 0.48
CA VAL A 365 -5.79 12.84 0.82
C VAL A 365 -5.75 12.67 2.33
N GLY A 366 -6.85 12.20 2.88
CA GLY A 366 -7.04 12.16 4.31
C GLY A 366 -7.89 11.01 4.80
N THR A 367 -8.10 10.99 6.11
CA THR A 367 -8.99 10.05 6.79
C THR A 367 -9.99 10.83 7.62
N VAL A 368 -11.24 10.40 7.58
CA VAL A 368 -12.29 10.76 8.54
C VAL A 368 -12.40 9.62 9.54
N ALA A 369 -12.41 9.95 10.83
CA ALA A 369 -12.70 9.01 11.91
C ALA A 369 -14.00 9.45 12.57
N LEU A 370 -15.09 8.73 12.31
CA LEU A 370 -16.38 8.93 12.95
C LEU A 370 -16.38 8.22 14.30
N ASP A 371 -16.67 8.96 15.36
CA ASP A 371 -16.71 8.45 16.73
C ASP A 371 -18.09 8.61 17.39
N SER A 372 -19.06 9.21 16.68
CA SER A 372 -20.36 9.54 17.26
C SER A 372 -21.49 9.41 16.24
N VAL A 373 -22.66 8.98 16.71
CA VAL A 373 -23.91 8.88 15.93
C VAL A 373 -25.12 9.19 16.82
N ASN A 374 -26.15 9.82 16.27
CA ASN A 374 -27.40 10.05 16.99
C ASN A 374 -28.22 8.76 17.16
N ILE A 375 -29.21 8.78 18.06
CA ILE A 375 -30.15 7.68 18.26
C ILE A 375 -31.54 8.20 17.91
N PRO A 376 -32.02 8.06 16.66
CA PRO A 376 -33.33 8.58 16.25
C PRO A 376 -34.50 8.13 17.14
N ALA A 377 -34.38 6.94 17.75
CA ALA A 377 -35.40 6.39 18.65
C ALA A 377 -35.42 7.04 20.05
N ASP A 378 -34.45 7.88 20.41
CA ASP A 378 -34.45 8.60 21.70
C ASP A 378 -35.45 9.77 21.65
N ALA A 379 -36.62 9.56 22.23
CA ALA A 379 -37.72 10.54 22.20
C ALA A 379 -37.38 11.89 22.85
N SER A 380 -36.33 11.99 23.66
CA SER A 380 -35.93 13.22 24.35
C SER A 380 -34.84 14.00 23.62
N ASP A 381 -34.03 13.30 22.82
CA ASP A 381 -32.84 13.86 22.18
C ASP A 381 -32.44 13.04 20.94
N PRO A 382 -33.28 13.03 19.89
CA PRO A 382 -33.10 12.15 18.74
C PRO A 382 -31.97 12.59 17.81
N ASN A 383 -31.53 13.84 17.89
CA ASN A 383 -30.63 14.45 16.90
C ASN A 383 -29.19 14.65 17.38
N THR A 384 -28.91 14.53 18.69
CA THR A 384 -27.56 14.76 19.21
C THR A 384 -26.68 13.53 19.02
N PRO A 385 -25.54 13.62 18.31
CA PRO A 385 -24.59 12.53 18.20
C PRO A 385 -24.03 12.11 19.56
N ARG A 386 -23.90 10.81 19.79
CA ARG A 386 -23.34 10.21 21.01
C ARG A 386 -22.18 9.29 20.68
N PRO A 387 -21.17 9.17 21.57
CA PRO A 387 -19.99 8.34 21.30
C PRO A 387 -20.32 6.88 20.99
N THR A 388 -19.60 6.31 20.03
CA THR A 388 -19.60 4.88 19.70
C THR A 388 -18.51 4.14 20.48
N GLU A 389 -18.60 2.80 20.55
CA GLU A 389 -17.56 1.99 21.20
C GLU A 389 -16.25 1.97 20.39
N ARG A 390 -16.34 2.14 19.07
CA ARG A 390 -15.21 2.13 18.14
C ARG A 390 -15.44 3.10 17.01
N ASP A 391 -14.35 3.70 16.57
CA ASP A 391 -14.35 4.60 15.43
C ASP A 391 -14.59 3.83 14.12
N TYR A 392 -15.38 4.43 13.23
CA TYR A 392 -15.44 4.04 11.83
C TYR A 392 -14.59 4.99 11.00
N GLN A 393 -13.66 4.44 10.21
CA GLN A 393 -12.69 5.24 9.46
C GLN A 393 -12.83 5.02 7.96
N PHE A 394 -12.80 6.10 7.19
CA PHE A 394 -12.78 6.05 5.74
C PHE A 394 -11.91 7.15 5.14
N ARG A 395 -11.48 6.95 3.88
CA ARG A 395 -10.64 7.92 3.16
C ARG A 395 -11.50 9.06 2.61
N ILE A 396 -10.98 10.27 2.71
CA ILE A 396 -11.51 11.45 2.01
C ILE A 396 -10.43 11.99 1.06
N ILE A 397 -10.85 12.41 -0.14
CA ILE A 397 -9.96 12.92 -1.19
C ILE A 397 -10.52 14.25 -1.66
N VAL A 398 -9.71 15.30 -1.61
CA VAL A 398 -10.09 16.65 -2.03
C VAL A 398 -9.04 17.19 -2.98
N HIS A 399 -9.44 17.80 -4.09
CA HIS A 399 -8.56 18.59 -4.93
C HIS A 399 -8.92 20.07 -4.78
N VAL A 400 -7.91 20.94 -4.75
CA VAL A 400 -8.08 22.40 -4.69
C VAL A 400 -7.37 22.98 -5.90
N ASP A 401 -8.10 23.76 -6.70
CA ASP A 401 -7.50 24.40 -7.87
C ASP A 401 -6.76 25.71 -7.54
N ALA A 402 -6.14 26.32 -8.55
CA ALA A 402 -5.35 27.54 -8.41
C ALA A 402 -6.15 28.73 -7.83
N ASN A 403 -7.48 28.72 -8.02
CA ASN A 403 -8.39 29.75 -7.53
C ASN A 403 -8.90 29.44 -6.11
N GLY A 404 -8.57 28.27 -5.55
CA GLY A 404 -9.03 27.82 -4.24
C GLY A 404 -10.35 27.06 -4.25
N GLN A 405 -10.92 26.75 -5.42
CA GLN A 405 -12.13 25.93 -5.48
C GLN A 405 -11.77 24.48 -5.12
N ALA A 406 -12.32 24.01 -4.01
CA ALA A 406 -12.17 22.64 -3.55
C ALA A 406 -13.21 21.73 -4.21
N ARG A 407 -12.83 20.47 -4.48
CA ARG A 407 -13.68 19.43 -5.07
C ARG A 407 -13.47 18.12 -4.33
N LEU A 408 -14.56 17.49 -3.90
CA LEU A 408 -14.55 16.16 -3.33
C LEU A 408 -14.41 15.13 -4.45
N LEU A 409 -13.47 14.19 -4.29
CA LEU A 409 -13.19 13.15 -5.26
C LEU A 409 -13.51 11.76 -4.69
N GLN A 410 -14.08 10.87 -5.51
CA GLN A 410 -14.18 9.45 -5.17
C GLN A 410 -12.85 8.73 -5.45
N GLN A 411 -12.16 9.14 -6.51
CA GLN A 411 -10.85 8.63 -6.90
C GLN A 411 -10.00 9.65 -7.64
N VAL A 412 -8.69 9.41 -7.66
CA VAL A 412 -7.72 10.15 -8.48
C VAL A 412 -6.47 9.30 -8.73
N PHE A 413 -5.90 9.43 -9.92
CA PHE A 413 -4.63 8.85 -10.33
C PHE A 413 -3.59 9.96 -10.39
N LEU A 414 -2.54 9.85 -9.60
CA LEU A 414 -1.31 10.62 -9.80
C LEU A 414 -0.52 9.94 -10.92
N MET A 415 -0.33 10.67 -12.01
CA MET A 415 0.28 10.25 -13.27
C MET A 415 1.41 11.21 -13.64
N PHE A 416 2.08 10.96 -14.76
CA PHE A 416 3.17 11.79 -15.28
C PHE A 416 3.01 12.03 -16.78
N THR A 417 3.34 13.21 -17.26
CA THR A 417 3.51 13.50 -18.69
C THR A 417 5.02 13.63 -18.93
N GLU A 418 5.55 12.86 -19.88
CA GLU A 418 6.96 12.91 -20.24
C GLU A 418 7.33 14.29 -20.80
N GLY A 419 8.52 14.77 -20.45
CA GLY A 419 9.08 15.99 -21.02
C GLY A 419 9.55 15.80 -22.46
N THR A 420 9.75 16.90 -23.18
CA THR A 420 10.33 16.89 -24.53
C THR A 420 11.83 17.18 -24.49
N LEU A 421 12.57 16.61 -25.43
CA LEU A 421 14.01 16.82 -25.59
C LEU A 421 14.30 17.39 -26.99
N ILE A 422 15.19 18.38 -27.06
CA ILE A 422 15.74 18.92 -28.32
C ILE A 422 17.24 18.64 -28.41
N ASP A 423 17.80 18.65 -29.62
CA ASP A 423 19.26 18.61 -29.80
C ASP A 423 19.90 19.84 -29.17
N ASP A 424 20.99 19.65 -28.41
CA ASP A 424 21.77 20.78 -27.90
C ASP A 424 22.40 21.52 -29.09
N PRO A 425 21.97 22.76 -29.39
CA PRO A 425 22.51 23.51 -30.51
C PRO A 425 24.00 23.88 -30.34
N ASN A 426 24.56 23.64 -29.14
CA ASN A 426 25.96 23.92 -28.80
C ASN A 426 26.84 22.67 -28.75
N ASP A 427 26.29 21.47 -28.96
CA ASP A 427 27.07 20.23 -28.99
C ASP A 427 27.42 19.82 -30.43
N PRO A 428 28.71 19.84 -30.81
CA PRO A 428 29.15 19.43 -32.16
C PRO A 428 29.24 17.90 -32.35
N SER A 429 28.87 17.08 -31.36
CA SER A 429 28.90 15.62 -31.45
C SER A 429 27.87 15.07 -32.45
N ILE A 430 28.12 13.86 -32.98
CA ILE A 430 27.20 13.18 -33.91
C ILE A 430 26.90 11.78 -33.38
N PRO A 431 25.66 11.49 -32.91
CA PRO A 431 24.55 12.45 -32.79
C PRO A 431 24.76 13.47 -31.64
N PRO A 432 24.20 14.69 -31.73
CA PRO A 432 24.28 15.70 -30.66
C PRO A 432 23.66 15.20 -29.36
N SER A 433 24.18 15.64 -28.21
CA SER A 433 23.50 15.45 -26.93
C SER A 433 22.14 16.14 -26.92
N LYS A 434 21.21 15.59 -26.13
CA LYS A 434 19.85 16.09 -25.98
C LYS A 434 19.75 16.96 -24.73
N ILE A 435 19.09 18.11 -24.82
CA ILE A 435 18.71 18.95 -23.69
C ILE A 435 17.18 19.00 -23.55
N VAL A 436 16.70 19.21 -22.33
CA VAL A 436 15.27 19.33 -22.04
C VAL A 436 14.71 20.59 -22.68
N ASP A 437 13.63 20.43 -23.46
CA ASP A 437 12.85 21.51 -24.05
C ASP A 437 11.68 21.85 -23.10
N GLU A 438 10.83 20.89 -22.80
CA GLU A 438 9.80 20.98 -21.76
C GLU A 438 10.04 19.91 -20.67
N PRO A 439 10.07 20.27 -19.38
CA PRO A 439 10.22 19.29 -18.31
C PRO A 439 8.94 18.45 -18.17
N GLY A 440 9.09 17.18 -17.81
CA GLY A 440 7.96 16.32 -17.48
C GLY A 440 7.19 16.82 -16.25
N GLN A 441 5.89 16.51 -16.19
CA GLN A 441 4.98 17.08 -15.21
C GLN A 441 4.08 16.02 -14.58
N TYR A 442 3.88 16.10 -13.27
CA TYR A 442 2.85 15.31 -12.60
C TYR A 442 1.46 15.75 -13.03
N ARG A 443 0.57 14.79 -13.27
CA ARG A 443 -0.83 15.01 -13.62
C ARG A 443 -1.75 14.32 -12.62
N LEU A 444 -2.90 14.91 -12.37
CA LEU A 444 -3.97 14.30 -11.58
C LEU A 444 -5.12 13.94 -12.52
N ILE A 445 -5.41 12.66 -12.67
CA ILE A 445 -6.44 12.15 -13.58
C ILE A 445 -7.57 11.55 -12.76
N THR A 446 -8.80 11.95 -13.05
CA THR A 446 -10.04 11.44 -12.44
C THR A 446 -10.92 10.74 -13.48
N ASP A 447 -10.83 11.16 -14.75
CA ASP A 447 -11.44 10.49 -15.89
C ASP A 447 -10.51 9.38 -16.40
N GLU A 448 -10.95 8.12 -16.23
CA GLU A 448 -10.16 6.95 -16.64
C GLU A 448 -9.91 6.90 -18.16
N ALA A 449 -10.75 7.55 -18.99
CA ALA A 449 -10.54 7.61 -20.44
C ALA A 449 -9.28 8.40 -20.85
N LEU A 450 -8.70 9.17 -19.92
CA LEU A 450 -7.49 9.95 -20.15
C LEU A 450 -6.20 9.21 -19.74
N LEU A 451 -6.30 8.04 -19.10
CA LEU A 451 -5.13 7.32 -18.58
C LEU A 451 -4.17 6.86 -19.68
N ASP A 452 -4.68 6.58 -20.89
CA ASP A 452 -3.85 6.19 -22.03
C ASP A 452 -2.99 7.34 -22.61
N GLN A 453 -3.24 8.58 -22.17
CA GLN A 453 -2.53 9.77 -22.65
C GLN A 453 -1.39 10.21 -21.71
N VAL A 454 -1.20 9.52 -20.59
CA VAL A 454 -0.20 9.84 -19.56
C VAL A 454 0.61 8.59 -19.19
N SER A 455 1.84 8.78 -18.72
CA SER A 455 2.69 7.71 -18.19
C SER A 455 2.54 7.59 -16.67
N GLY A 456 3.04 6.48 -16.11
CA GLY A 456 2.99 6.28 -14.67
C GLY A 456 3.91 7.22 -13.89
N SER A 457 3.44 7.69 -12.73
CA SER A 457 4.18 8.63 -11.85
C SER A 457 5.31 8.00 -11.05
N ILE A 458 5.32 6.67 -10.94
CA ILE A 458 6.33 5.92 -10.19
C ILE A 458 6.80 4.71 -11.00
N LEU A 459 8.04 4.29 -10.78
CA LEU A 459 8.54 3.03 -11.30
C LEU A 459 8.12 1.90 -10.35
N ARG A 460 7.37 0.94 -10.88
CA ARG A 460 7.03 -0.31 -10.19
C ARG A 460 7.27 -1.44 -11.17
N ASP A 461 8.17 -2.34 -10.83
CA ASP A 461 8.45 -3.53 -11.64
C ASP A 461 9.00 -3.18 -13.04
N GLY A 462 9.80 -2.10 -13.16
CA GLY A 462 10.34 -1.61 -14.42
C GLY A 462 9.31 -0.98 -15.38
N LYS A 463 8.03 -0.96 -14.99
CA LYS A 463 6.96 -0.26 -15.68
C LYS A 463 6.64 1.02 -14.91
N THR A 464 6.43 2.10 -15.65
CA THR A 464 5.85 3.30 -15.07
C THR A 464 4.39 2.97 -14.73
N VAL A 465 4.01 3.12 -13.46
CA VAL A 465 2.62 2.96 -13.00
C VAL A 465 2.14 4.23 -12.30
N GLY A 466 0.86 4.53 -12.46
CA GLY A 466 0.21 5.58 -11.70
C GLY A 466 -0.01 5.20 -10.24
N ARG A 467 -0.12 6.19 -9.37
CA ARG A 467 -0.60 5.99 -8.01
C ARG A 467 -2.09 6.34 -7.92
N ARG A 468 -2.95 5.34 -7.72
CA ARG A 468 -4.39 5.54 -7.50
C ARG A 468 -4.70 5.76 -6.03
N PHE A 469 -5.46 6.79 -5.73
CA PHE A 469 -6.16 6.99 -4.47
C PHE A 469 -7.66 6.81 -4.72
N SER A 470 -8.32 6.03 -3.87
CA SER A 470 -9.77 5.80 -3.96
C SER A 470 -10.40 5.78 -2.57
N SER A 471 -11.66 6.22 -2.51
CA SER A 471 -12.52 6.12 -1.34
C SER A 471 -13.70 5.21 -1.64
N THR A 472 -14.00 4.30 -0.71
CA THR A 472 -15.18 3.43 -0.77
C THR A 472 -16.42 4.09 -0.17
N ALA A 473 -16.28 5.28 0.41
CA ALA A 473 -17.36 5.92 1.15
C ALA A 473 -18.34 6.69 0.27
N PHE A 474 -18.06 6.90 -1.01
CA PHE A 474 -18.81 7.83 -1.86
C PHE A 474 -19.33 7.15 -3.14
N PRO A 475 -20.63 7.31 -3.47
CA PRO A 475 -21.27 6.63 -4.60
C PRO A 475 -21.32 7.51 -5.87
N PHE A 476 -20.35 8.41 -6.06
CA PHE A 476 -20.26 9.27 -7.24
C PHE A 476 -18.95 9.02 -7.98
N ILE A 477 -18.90 9.38 -9.27
CA ILE A 477 -17.68 9.26 -10.09
C ILE A 477 -17.10 10.65 -10.36
N ASP A 478 -17.95 11.59 -10.77
CA ASP A 478 -17.52 12.94 -11.11
C ASP A 478 -17.18 13.79 -9.86
N PRO A 479 -16.13 14.61 -9.92
CA PRO A 479 -15.80 15.55 -8.84
C PRO A 479 -16.98 16.44 -8.46
N ILE A 480 -17.25 16.58 -7.16
CA ILE A 480 -18.31 17.46 -6.65
C ILE A 480 -17.67 18.70 -6.04
N ASP A 481 -18.09 19.89 -6.46
CA ASP A 481 -17.61 21.14 -5.87
C ASP A 481 -17.99 21.22 -4.38
N ILE A 482 -17.02 21.67 -3.57
CA ILE A 482 -17.19 21.92 -2.15
C ILE A 482 -17.42 23.42 -1.98
N GLU A 483 -18.53 23.79 -1.36
CA GLU A 483 -18.79 25.16 -0.96
C GLU A 483 -18.04 25.45 0.34
N SER A 484 -17.47 26.64 0.50
CA SER A 484 -16.74 27.00 1.72
C SER A 484 -17.15 28.39 2.20
N SER A 485 -17.32 28.54 3.51
CA SER A 485 -17.65 29.84 4.13
C SER A 485 -16.52 30.88 4.03
N GLY A 486 -15.32 30.42 3.65
CA GLY A 486 -14.09 31.17 3.45
C GLY A 486 -13.10 30.33 2.63
N ASP A 487 -11.82 30.68 2.66
CA ASP A 487 -10.80 29.92 1.94
C ASP A 487 -10.66 28.50 2.52
N PHE A 488 -10.63 27.50 1.64
CA PHE A 488 -10.47 26.09 2.02
C PHE A 488 -9.18 25.88 2.83
N GLY A 489 -9.27 25.10 3.92
CA GLY A 489 -8.12 24.79 4.77
C GLY A 489 -7.78 25.85 5.81
N VAL A 490 -8.37 27.04 5.76
CA VAL A 490 -8.17 28.08 6.77
C VAL A 490 -8.97 27.76 8.03
N ALA A 491 -8.35 27.91 9.20
CA ALA A 491 -9.00 27.66 10.48
C ALA A 491 -10.30 28.48 10.64
N SER A 492 -11.30 27.88 11.27
CA SER A 492 -12.68 28.40 11.40
C SER A 492 -13.49 28.47 10.10
N THR A 493 -12.95 28.05 8.96
CA THR A 493 -13.73 27.85 7.73
C THR A 493 -14.53 26.56 7.84
N VAL A 494 -15.80 26.60 7.43
CA VAL A 494 -16.64 25.41 7.23
C VAL A 494 -16.76 25.17 5.73
N SER A 495 -16.33 23.98 5.30
CA SER A 495 -16.49 23.49 3.94
C SER A 495 -17.60 22.45 3.91
N SER A 496 -18.59 22.66 3.04
CA SER A 496 -19.78 21.81 2.93
C SER A 496 -19.95 21.24 1.53
N VAL A 497 -20.44 20.01 1.46
CA VAL A 497 -20.78 19.34 0.20
C VAL A 497 -22.02 18.46 0.39
N THR A 498 -22.90 18.47 -0.61
CA THR A 498 -24.09 17.61 -0.63
C THR A 498 -23.89 16.52 -1.66
N ILE A 499 -24.00 15.27 -1.23
CA ILE A 499 -23.99 14.10 -2.11
C ILE A 499 -25.42 13.58 -2.21
N VAL A 500 -25.93 13.47 -3.43
CA VAL A 500 -27.26 12.92 -3.70
C VAL A 500 -27.09 11.56 -4.35
N LEU A 501 -27.63 10.53 -3.71
CA LEU A 501 -27.81 9.21 -4.30
C LEU A 501 -29.28 9.05 -4.65
N ASP A 502 -29.58 9.12 -5.95
CA ASP A 502 -30.97 9.08 -6.43
C ASP A 502 -31.69 7.79 -6.00
N TYR A 503 -33.02 7.86 -5.82
CA TYR A 503 -33.83 6.70 -5.45
C TYR A 503 -33.73 5.55 -6.47
N ASP A 504 -33.41 5.88 -7.73
CA ASP A 504 -33.28 4.91 -8.81
C ASP A 504 -31.82 4.56 -9.15
N ASP A 505 -30.85 5.06 -8.39
CA ASP A 505 -29.45 4.75 -8.60
C ASP A 505 -29.14 3.25 -8.38
N PRO A 506 -28.32 2.59 -9.23
CA PRO A 506 -27.94 1.19 -9.04
C PRO A 506 -27.22 0.88 -7.72
N LEU A 507 -26.60 1.87 -7.07
CA LEU A 507 -25.93 1.75 -5.79
C LEU A 507 -26.86 2.03 -4.59
N ASN A 508 -28.13 2.38 -4.84
CA ASN A 508 -29.09 2.63 -3.78
C ASN A 508 -29.42 1.33 -3.03
N PRO A 509 -29.24 1.27 -1.69
CA PRO A 509 -29.43 0.04 -0.92
C PRO A 509 -30.88 -0.44 -0.87
N PHE A 510 -31.87 0.41 -1.20
CA PHE A 510 -33.27 0.01 -1.29
C PHE A 510 -33.64 -0.59 -2.66
N LYS A 511 -32.81 -0.39 -3.68
CA LYS A 511 -33.07 -0.83 -5.05
C LYS A 511 -32.44 -2.19 -5.32
N HIS A 512 -33.27 -3.15 -5.69
CA HIS A 512 -32.88 -4.49 -6.10
C HIS A 512 -33.37 -4.77 -7.51
N LYS A 513 -32.44 -4.81 -8.47
CA LYS A 513 -32.71 -4.97 -9.92
C LYS A 513 -33.67 -6.11 -10.30
N TYR A 514 -33.77 -7.15 -9.49
CA TYR A 514 -34.54 -8.36 -9.79
C TYR A 514 -35.69 -8.65 -8.81
N HIS A 515 -35.94 -7.76 -7.84
CA HIS A 515 -37.03 -7.95 -6.89
C HIS A 515 -38.22 -7.06 -7.28
N PRO A 516 -39.39 -7.61 -7.66
CA PRO A 516 -40.55 -6.87 -8.17
C PRO A 516 -41.19 -5.80 -7.27
N ASP A 517 -40.72 -5.68 -6.03
CA ASP A 517 -41.23 -4.73 -5.04
C ASP A 517 -40.12 -3.72 -4.61
N HIS A 518 -38.98 -3.76 -5.29
CA HIS A 518 -37.79 -2.97 -4.99
C HIS A 518 -37.02 -2.60 -6.28
N ASP A 519 -37.68 -2.59 -7.44
CA ASP A 519 -37.06 -2.24 -8.72
C ASP A 519 -37.47 -0.85 -9.23
N ASN A 520 -38.31 -0.15 -8.46
CA ASN A 520 -38.95 1.12 -8.77
C ASN A 520 -39.83 1.06 -10.02
N LEU A 521 -40.39 -0.10 -10.37
CA LEU A 521 -41.33 -0.24 -11.47
C LEU A 521 -42.74 -0.58 -10.97
N ASP A 522 -43.76 -0.24 -11.75
CA ASP A 522 -45.11 -0.71 -11.45
C ASP A 522 -45.21 -2.25 -11.57
N ARG A 523 -46.31 -2.83 -11.07
CA ARG A 523 -46.51 -4.30 -11.09
C ARG A 523 -46.46 -4.95 -12.47
N ARG A 524 -46.52 -4.17 -13.55
CA ARG A 524 -46.43 -4.65 -14.93
C ARG A 524 -45.03 -4.46 -15.51
N PHE A 525 -44.13 -3.82 -14.78
CA PHE A 525 -42.79 -3.44 -15.21
C PHE A 525 -42.81 -2.48 -16.41
N GLU A 526 -43.89 -1.71 -16.57
CA GLU A 526 -44.10 -0.83 -17.74
C GLU A 526 -43.73 0.62 -17.44
N ASN A 527 -43.89 1.07 -16.20
CA ASN A 527 -43.65 2.46 -15.81
C ASN A 527 -42.80 2.54 -14.54
N GLN A 528 -41.93 3.55 -14.47
CA GLN A 528 -41.13 3.86 -13.30
C GLN A 528 -41.99 4.57 -12.23
N LEU A 529 -41.91 4.08 -10.99
CA LEU A 529 -42.54 4.68 -9.81
C LEU A 529 -41.73 5.88 -9.33
N GLY A 530 -42.38 6.83 -8.64
CA GLY A 530 -41.70 7.98 -8.05
C GLY A 530 -40.92 7.63 -6.77
N PRO A 531 -40.05 8.54 -6.28
CA PRO A 531 -39.30 8.35 -5.04
C PRO A 531 -40.21 8.13 -3.84
N GLY A 532 -39.77 7.27 -2.91
CA GLY A 532 -40.44 6.93 -1.66
C GLY A 532 -41.55 5.87 -1.78
N ASN A 533 -41.83 5.35 -2.98
CA ASN A 533 -42.75 4.21 -3.13
C ASN A 533 -42.06 2.88 -2.75
N GLU A 534 -40.87 2.63 -3.30
CA GLU A 534 -40.08 1.42 -3.02
C GLU A 534 -38.67 1.77 -2.52
N SER A 535 -38.05 2.77 -3.16
CA SER A 535 -36.73 3.29 -2.79
C SER A 535 -36.79 4.79 -2.46
N PHE A 536 -35.88 5.25 -1.60
CA PHE A 536 -35.77 6.65 -1.20
C PHE A 536 -34.49 7.26 -1.77
N THR A 537 -34.55 8.54 -2.17
CA THR A 537 -33.34 9.32 -2.47
C THR A 537 -32.59 9.54 -1.16
N ILE A 538 -31.30 9.23 -1.14
CA ILE A 538 -30.44 9.43 0.02
C ILE A 538 -29.64 10.71 -0.19
N ILE A 539 -29.71 11.62 0.77
CA ILE A 539 -28.98 12.89 0.74
C ILE A 539 -27.99 12.90 1.89
N ARG A 540 -26.71 13.10 1.58
CA ARG A 540 -25.63 13.19 2.56
C ARG A 540 -25.08 14.60 2.56
N GLY A 541 -25.41 15.37 3.58
CA GLY A 541 -24.89 16.72 3.82
C GLY A 541 -23.65 16.63 4.70
N ILE A 542 -22.48 16.86 4.11
CA ILE A 542 -21.18 16.79 4.80
C ILE A 542 -20.69 18.20 5.12
N GLU A 543 -20.18 18.38 6.33
CA GLU A 543 -19.48 19.58 6.78
C GLU A 543 -18.10 19.22 7.34
N MET A 544 -17.09 20.00 6.94
CA MET A 544 -15.73 19.95 7.44
C MET A 544 -15.37 21.32 8.01
N GLU A 545 -15.20 21.40 9.32
CA GLU A 545 -14.77 22.61 10.01
C GLU A 545 -13.27 22.52 10.29
N PHE A 546 -12.47 23.37 9.65
CA PHE A 546 -11.01 23.39 9.84
C PHE A 546 -10.62 24.07 11.15
N THR A 547 -9.61 23.54 11.82
CA THR A 547 -9.13 24.06 13.11
C THR A 547 -7.65 24.42 13.06
N GLU A 548 -7.24 25.38 13.89
CA GLU A 548 -5.83 25.79 14.03
C GLU A 548 -5.00 24.72 14.77
N ASP A 549 -5.63 24.03 15.74
CA ASP A 549 -5.06 22.92 16.49
C ASP A 549 -5.74 21.60 16.09
N ASP A 550 -5.02 20.48 16.18
CA ASP A 550 -5.60 19.16 15.99
C ASP A 550 -6.63 18.87 17.10
N PRO A 551 -7.91 18.59 16.77
CA PRO A 551 -8.96 18.34 17.77
C PRO A 551 -8.67 17.20 18.74
N ASP A 552 -7.85 16.24 18.34
CA ASP A 552 -7.47 15.10 19.19
C ASP A 552 -6.18 15.39 20.00
N GLY A 553 -5.69 16.64 19.95
CA GLY A 553 -4.55 17.12 20.74
C GLY A 553 -3.17 16.71 20.21
N PHE A 554 -3.06 16.31 18.94
CA PHE A 554 -1.78 15.93 18.33
C PHE A 554 -1.01 17.15 17.80
N ALA A 555 0.19 17.41 18.35
CA ALA A 555 1.14 18.31 17.73
C ALA A 555 1.68 17.68 16.43
N SER A 556 1.36 18.30 15.28
CA SER A 556 1.69 17.75 13.97
C SER A 556 2.52 18.74 13.14
N VAL A 557 3.70 18.31 12.68
CA VAL A 557 4.56 19.12 11.79
C VAL A 557 3.86 19.29 10.43
N GLY A 558 3.69 20.54 9.99
CA GLY A 558 3.04 20.90 8.72
C GLY A 558 1.56 21.29 8.86
N LEU A 559 1.04 21.42 10.09
CA LEU A 559 -0.32 21.89 10.34
C LEU A 559 -0.54 23.30 9.76
N GLY A 560 -1.60 23.48 8.99
CA GLY A 560 -1.92 24.72 8.28
C GLY A 560 -1.18 24.93 6.96
N ASP A 561 -0.35 23.97 6.51
CA ASP A 561 0.40 24.06 5.25
C ASP A 561 0.33 22.76 4.44
N THR A 562 0.84 21.66 4.98
CA THR A 562 0.84 20.33 4.34
C THR A 562 -0.07 19.32 5.03
N LEU A 563 -0.66 19.71 6.16
CA LEU A 563 -1.65 18.97 6.93
C LEU A 563 -2.76 19.93 7.35
N LEU A 564 -4.00 19.53 7.11
CA LEU A 564 -5.21 20.18 7.55
C LEU A 564 -5.98 19.22 8.46
N VAL A 565 -6.59 19.74 9.50
CA VAL A 565 -7.32 18.96 10.51
C VAL A 565 -8.60 19.70 10.86
N GLY A 566 -9.53 18.98 11.45
CA GLY A 566 -10.78 19.60 11.86
C GLY A 566 -11.85 18.62 12.30
N PHE A 567 -13.04 19.16 12.52
CA PHE A 567 -14.23 18.39 12.84
C PHE A 567 -15.00 18.01 11.59
N TYR A 568 -15.43 16.76 11.54
CA TYR A 568 -16.32 16.24 10.52
C TYR A 568 -17.73 16.11 11.10
N ARG A 569 -18.73 16.60 10.37
CA ARG A 569 -20.14 16.39 10.66
C ARG A 569 -20.84 15.96 9.38
N GLU A 570 -21.79 15.06 9.52
CA GLU A 570 -22.59 14.63 8.38
C GLU A 570 -24.03 14.35 8.81
N THR A 571 -24.97 14.79 7.97
CA THR A 571 -26.39 14.46 8.06
C THR A 571 -26.78 13.57 6.88
N ILE A 572 -27.41 12.44 7.16
CA ILE A 572 -27.87 11.46 6.17
C ILE A 572 -29.39 11.38 6.25
N ASP A 573 -30.06 11.86 5.20
CA ASP A 573 -31.50 11.75 4.98
C ASP A 573 -31.81 10.59 4.01
N GLY A 574 -33.02 10.04 4.11
CA GLY A 574 -33.54 9.01 3.21
C GLY A 574 -33.11 7.57 3.50
N LEU A 575 -32.05 7.35 4.29
CA LEU A 575 -31.63 6.01 4.74
C LEU A 575 -32.46 5.50 5.93
N HIS A 576 -32.94 6.42 6.76
CA HIS A 576 -33.82 6.18 7.89
C HIS A 576 -34.99 7.18 7.83
N ARG A 577 -36.06 6.93 8.58
CA ARG A 577 -37.25 7.80 8.60
C ARG A 577 -36.94 9.21 9.11
N ASP A 578 -36.03 9.28 10.05
CA ASP A 578 -35.48 10.49 10.64
C ASP A 578 -33.99 10.56 10.31
N ASP A 579 -33.47 11.77 10.20
CA ASP A 579 -32.07 12.03 9.85
C ASP A 579 -31.08 11.31 10.79
N LEU A 580 -30.02 10.79 10.19
CA LEU A 580 -28.86 10.31 10.92
C LEU A 580 -27.81 11.41 10.95
N HIS A 581 -27.36 11.77 12.15
CA HIS A 581 -26.27 12.72 12.37
C HIS A 581 -25.06 11.95 12.89
N VAL A 582 -23.95 12.05 12.18
CA VAL A 582 -22.66 11.48 12.58
C VAL A 582 -21.62 12.59 12.72
N SER A 583 -20.66 12.38 13.61
CA SER A 583 -19.55 13.31 13.78
C SER A 583 -18.25 12.60 14.15
N GLY A 584 -17.15 13.34 14.03
CA GLY A 584 -15.83 12.92 14.43
C GLY A 584 -14.77 13.91 13.97
N THR A 585 -13.57 13.43 13.66
CA THR A 585 -12.45 14.28 13.21
C THR A 585 -11.95 13.88 11.83
N PHE A 586 -11.36 14.81 11.11
CA PHE A 586 -10.69 14.54 9.85
C PHE A 586 -9.25 15.05 9.85
N ARG A 587 -8.42 14.40 9.02
CA ARG A 587 -7.05 14.84 8.73
C ARG A 587 -6.80 14.71 7.24
N LEU A 588 -6.53 15.82 6.57
CA LEU A 588 -6.22 15.93 5.15
C LEU A 588 -4.76 16.28 4.98
N LYS A 589 -4.04 15.52 4.16
CA LYS A 589 -2.62 15.76 3.90
C LYS A 589 -2.40 16.10 2.44
N LYS A 590 -1.58 17.11 2.17
CA LYS A 590 -1.20 17.49 0.81
C LYS A 590 -0.33 16.40 0.20
N MET A 591 -0.82 15.78 -0.87
CA MET A 591 -0.17 14.69 -1.61
C MET A 591 0.48 15.16 -2.92
N SER A 592 0.00 16.26 -3.49
CA SER A 592 0.56 16.87 -4.69
C SER A 592 0.21 18.36 -4.70
N SER A 593 1.07 19.19 -5.29
CA SER A 593 0.79 20.61 -5.55
C SER A 593 0.13 20.86 -6.91
N VAL A 594 -0.15 19.81 -7.69
CA VAL A 594 -0.83 19.92 -8.98
C VAL A 594 -2.25 20.44 -8.77
N ASP A 595 -2.53 21.61 -9.33
CA ASP A 595 -3.75 22.38 -9.14
C ASP A 595 -4.77 22.21 -10.27
N THR A 596 -4.48 21.35 -11.24
CA THR A 596 -5.39 20.98 -12.33
C THR A 596 -5.76 19.49 -12.27
N LEU A 597 -7.01 19.19 -12.66
CA LEU A 597 -7.47 17.81 -12.90
C LEU A 597 -7.58 17.58 -14.41
N ASN A 598 -7.34 16.35 -14.84
CA ASN A 598 -7.58 15.87 -16.21
C ASN A 598 -6.82 16.64 -17.31
N GLN A 599 -5.72 17.30 -16.95
CA GLN A 599 -4.84 17.95 -17.92
C GLN A 599 -3.82 16.93 -18.46
N VAL A 600 -3.87 16.67 -19.76
CA VAL A 600 -3.02 15.66 -20.43
C VAL A 600 -2.10 16.24 -21.51
N ASN A 601 -2.15 17.56 -21.74
CA ASN A 601 -1.27 18.29 -22.65
C ASN A 601 -0.55 19.43 -21.92
#